data_AF-A0A1I6LVK7-F1
#
_entry.id   AF-A0A1I6LVK7-F1
#
_cell.length_a   1.000
_cell.length_b   1.000
_cell.length_c   1.000
_cell.angle_alpha   90.00
_cell.angle_beta   90.00
_cell.angle_gamma   90.00
#
_symmetry.space_group_name_H-M   'P 1'
#
loop_
_entity.id
_entity.type
_entity.pdbx_description
1 polymer ?
#
loop_
_entity_poly.entity_id
_entity_poly.type
_entity_poly.pdbx_seq_one_letter_code
_entity_poly.pdbx_strand_id
1 'polypeptide(L)'
;MHLSDEDVLRLLDREASPAEADRMRGHVAECAACGERVASARRTMDEVGAIFGGEARASLGARRRLEGALRRSGAGSRPRSVGWAVAACFLLAAVGLGWWGGSGRHAGGDVGSVPNLSLTPGAIRTVSLSEICSAADDDDDLDPVLPASIQHAVFQEYGIAAAGMEKNYQIDYLVNPQLGGTDDIRNLWPQAYQGGVWNARAKDQLEERLHQMVCNQTIDLGTAQRAITTDWIAAYKKYVQDGPRT
;
A
#
# COMPACT_ATOMS: atom_id res chain seq x y z
N MET A 1 -9.44 -25.43 -27.36
CA MET A 1 -10.28 -24.89 -26.27
C MET A 1 -9.37 -24.74 -25.07
N HIS A 2 -9.35 -23.58 -24.43
CA HIS A 2 -8.48 -23.28 -23.28
C HIS A 2 -9.34 -22.73 -22.14
N LEU A 3 -8.82 -22.80 -20.91
CA LEU A 3 -9.44 -22.12 -19.78
C LEU A 3 -9.34 -20.60 -19.96
N SER A 4 -10.39 -19.90 -19.57
CA SER A 4 -10.37 -18.44 -19.42
C SER A 4 -9.56 -18.03 -18.18
N ASP A 5 -9.18 -16.76 -18.06
CA ASP A 5 -8.53 -16.26 -16.85
C ASP A 5 -9.43 -16.40 -15.61
N GLU A 6 -10.74 -16.21 -15.78
CA GLU A 6 -11.73 -16.41 -14.72
C GLU A 6 -11.77 -17.87 -14.24
N ASP A 7 -11.73 -18.83 -15.17
CA ASP A 7 -11.69 -20.26 -14.83
C ASP A 7 -10.41 -20.63 -14.06
N VAL A 8 -9.27 -20.03 -14.42
CA VAL A 8 -7.99 -20.24 -13.74
C VAL A 8 -8.05 -19.69 -12.31
N LEU A 9 -8.60 -18.50 -12.12
CA LEU A 9 -8.76 -17.90 -10.79
C LEU A 9 -9.71 -18.72 -9.92
N ARG A 10 -10.90 -19.07 -10.43
CA ARG A 10 -11.88 -19.90 -9.70
C ARG A 10 -11.32 -21.28 -9.32
N LEU A 11 -10.47 -21.86 -10.17
CA LEU A 11 -9.77 -23.12 -9.88
C LEU A 11 -8.78 -22.96 -8.72
N LEU A 12 -8.03 -21.86 -8.68
CA LEU A 12 -7.00 -21.59 -7.66
C LEU A 12 -7.62 -21.16 -6.31
N ASP A 13 -8.67 -20.35 -6.33
CA ASP A 13 -9.38 -19.85 -5.15
C ASP A 13 -10.38 -20.84 -4.57
N ARG A 14 -10.53 -22.03 -5.19
CA ARG A 14 -11.46 -23.10 -4.81
C ARG A 14 -12.93 -22.68 -4.88
N GLU A 15 -13.26 -21.79 -5.81
CA GLU A 15 -14.62 -21.31 -6.07
C GLU A 15 -15.35 -22.13 -7.15
N ALA A 16 -14.64 -23.00 -7.86
CA ALA A 16 -15.24 -23.97 -8.77
C ALA A 16 -15.91 -25.13 -7.99
N SER A 17 -17.05 -25.62 -8.49
CA SER A 17 -17.65 -26.83 -7.93
C SER A 17 -16.71 -28.04 -8.11
N PRO A 18 -16.82 -29.10 -7.29
CA PRO A 18 -15.92 -30.25 -7.39
C PRO A 18 -15.85 -30.87 -8.80
N ALA A 19 -17.01 -30.99 -9.46
CA ALA A 19 -17.09 -31.53 -10.82
C ALA A 19 -16.48 -30.60 -11.88
N GLU A 20 -16.55 -29.28 -11.70
CA GLU A 20 -15.88 -28.30 -12.57
C GLU A 20 -14.37 -28.31 -12.36
N ALA A 21 -13.92 -28.32 -11.11
CA ALA A 21 -12.51 -28.37 -10.75
C ALA A 21 -11.84 -29.65 -11.28
N ASP A 22 -12.53 -30.80 -11.27
CA ASP A 22 -12.02 -32.05 -11.84
C ASP A 22 -11.86 -31.96 -13.36
N ARG A 23 -12.85 -31.39 -14.07
CA ARG A 23 -12.74 -31.16 -15.52
C ARG A 23 -11.62 -30.20 -15.87
N MET A 24 -11.53 -29.09 -15.14
CA MET A 24 -10.48 -28.08 -15.33
C MET A 24 -9.09 -28.67 -15.08
N ARG A 25 -8.91 -29.45 -14.00
CA ARG A 25 -7.65 -30.14 -13.69
C ARG A 25 -7.28 -31.18 -14.74
N GLY A 26 -8.27 -31.95 -15.23
CA GLY A 26 -8.06 -32.90 -16.34
C GLY A 26 -7.55 -32.19 -17.60
N HIS A 27 -8.18 -31.07 -17.98
CA HIS A 27 -7.73 -30.28 -19.12
C HIS A 27 -6.32 -29.69 -18.92
N VAL A 28 -6.04 -29.14 -17.74
CA VAL A 28 -4.71 -28.56 -17.42
C VAL A 28 -3.60 -29.61 -17.49
N ALA A 29 -3.89 -30.87 -17.15
CA ALA A 29 -2.93 -31.97 -17.27
C ALA A 29 -2.59 -32.33 -18.73
N GLU A 30 -3.53 -32.11 -19.65
CA GLU A 30 -3.37 -32.47 -21.07
C GLU A 30 -2.98 -31.26 -21.95
N CYS A 31 -3.07 -30.02 -21.43
CA CYS A 31 -2.77 -28.80 -22.16
C CYS A 31 -1.61 -28.02 -21.53
N ALA A 32 -0.43 -28.08 -22.16
CA ALA A 32 0.78 -27.41 -21.67
C ALA A 32 0.59 -25.89 -21.46
N ALA A 33 -0.08 -25.19 -22.38
CA ALA A 33 -0.35 -23.76 -22.26
C ALA A 33 -1.22 -23.42 -21.04
N CYS A 34 -2.24 -24.23 -20.74
CA CYS A 34 -3.05 -24.05 -19.54
C CYS A 34 -2.27 -24.45 -18.26
N GLY A 35 -1.42 -25.47 -18.35
CA GLY A 35 -0.47 -25.85 -17.30
C GLY A 35 0.45 -24.71 -16.88
N GLU A 36 1.09 -24.06 -17.84
CA GLU A 36 1.97 -22.91 -17.59
C GLU A 36 1.21 -21.72 -17.00
N ARG A 37 0.02 -21.42 -17.51
CA ARG A 37 -0.82 -20.33 -16.99
C ARG A 37 -1.23 -20.54 -15.53
N VAL A 38 -1.70 -21.74 -15.18
CA VAL A 38 -2.07 -22.09 -13.79
C VAL A 38 -0.83 -22.05 -12.88
N ALA A 39 0.31 -22.56 -13.35
CA ALA A 39 1.56 -22.50 -12.59
C ALA A 39 2.05 -21.06 -12.37
N SER A 40 1.89 -20.18 -13.36
CA SER A 40 2.24 -18.77 -13.26
C SER A 40 1.37 -18.04 -12.25
N ALA A 41 0.05 -18.19 -12.37
CA ALA A 41 -0.91 -17.58 -11.44
C ALA A 41 -0.67 -18.07 -10.00
N ARG A 42 -0.34 -19.36 -9.80
CA ARG A 42 -0.02 -19.90 -8.48
C ARG A 42 1.24 -19.30 -7.86
N ARG A 43 2.31 -19.07 -8.65
CA ARG A 43 3.52 -18.40 -8.16
C ARG A 43 3.21 -16.98 -7.68
N THR A 44 2.41 -16.23 -8.45
CA THR A 44 1.96 -14.89 -8.05
C THR A 44 1.15 -14.93 -6.75
N MET A 45 0.24 -15.89 -6.59
CA MET A 45 -0.53 -16.06 -5.35
C MET A 45 0.37 -16.45 -4.16
N ASP A 46 1.37 -17.30 -4.37
CA ASP A 46 2.33 -17.69 -3.33
C ASP A 46 3.24 -16.52 -2.93
N GLU A 47 3.65 -15.66 -3.88
CA GLU A 47 4.39 -14.42 -3.61
C GLU A 47 3.57 -13.43 -2.79
N VAL A 48 2.32 -13.18 -3.19
CA VAL A 48 1.35 -12.37 -2.43
C VAL A 48 1.12 -12.99 -1.04
N GLY A 49 0.96 -14.31 -0.97
CA GLY A 49 0.81 -15.06 0.28
C GLY A 49 2.04 -15.00 1.17
N ALA A 50 3.26 -14.90 0.63
CA ALA A 50 4.47 -14.71 1.40
C ALA A 50 4.54 -13.30 2.02
N ILE A 51 4.04 -12.29 1.30
CA ILE A 51 3.95 -10.90 1.77
C ILE A 51 2.93 -10.78 2.91
N PHE A 52 1.69 -11.23 2.69
CA PHE A 52 0.60 -11.08 3.67
C PHE A 52 0.52 -12.21 4.70
N GLY A 53 1.16 -13.35 4.44
CA GLY A 53 1.17 -14.50 5.36
C GLY A 53 1.95 -14.26 6.64
N GLY A 54 2.87 -13.29 6.66
CA GLY A 54 3.53 -12.81 7.87
C GLY A 54 2.56 -12.08 8.80
N GLU A 55 1.73 -11.19 8.25
CA GLU A 55 0.72 -10.42 8.98
C GLU A 55 -0.45 -11.31 9.45
N ALA A 56 -0.87 -12.28 8.64
CA ALA A 56 -1.87 -13.27 9.01
C ALA A 56 -1.38 -14.18 10.17
N ARG A 57 -0.11 -14.59 10.17
CA ARG A 57 0.49 -15.35 11.27
C ARG A 57 0.70 -14.49 12.53
N ALA A 58 1.09 -13.23 12.37
CA ALA A 58 1.24 -12.27 13.46
C ALA A 58 -0.11 -11.97 14.15
N SER A 59 -1.17 -11.75 13.37
CA SER A 59 -2.53 -11.52 13.87
C SER A 59 -3.14 -12.76 14.53
N LEU A 60 -2.92 -13.96 13.98
CA LEU A 60 -3.28 -15.22 14.66
C LEU A 60 -2.49 -15.43 15.96
N GLY A 61 -1.21 -15.06 15.99
CA GLY A 61 -0.38 -15.08 17.18
C GLY A 61 -0.86 -14.11 18.26
N ALA A 62 -1.23 -12.89 17.86
CA ALA A 62 -1.81 -11.87 18.75
C ALA A 62 -3.16 -12.35 19.30
N ARG A 63 -4.02 -12.96 18.47
CA ARG A 63 -5.31 -13.52 18.88
C ARG A 63 -5.14 -14.65 19.90
N ARG A 64 -4.21 -15.58 19.69
CA ARG A 64 -3.90 -16.64 20.67
C ARG A 64 -3.36 -16.09 21.99
N ARG A 65 -2.54 -15.03 21.96
CA ARG A 65 -2.05 -14.35 23.17
C ARG A 65 -3.18 -13.68 23.94
N LEU A 66 -4.10 -13.02 23.24
CA LEU A 66 -5.29 -12.41 23.83
C LEU A 66 -6.24 -13.46 24.45
N GLU A 67 -6.51 -14.54 23.73
CA GLU A 67 -7.32 -15.67 24.26
C GLU A 67 -6.67 -16.30 25.50
N GLY A 68 -5.35 -16.43 25.50
CA GLY A 68 -4.58 -16.87 26.68
C GLY A 68 -4.65 -15.88 27.84
N ALA A 69 -4.61 -14.57 27.57
CA ALA A 69 -4.76 -13.52 28.58
C ALA A 69 -6.17 -13.52 29.19
N LEU A 70 -7.21 -13.61 28.36
CA LEU A 70 -8.61 -13.66 28.81
C LEU A 70 -8.91 -14.90 29.66
N ARG A 71 -8.35 -16.07 29.30
CA ARG A 71 -8.44 -17.29 30.12
C ARG A 71 -7.74 -17.14 31.47
N ARG A 72 -6.58 -16.48 31.52
CA ARG A 72 -5.85 -16.20 32.78
C ARG A 72 -6.57 -15.18 33.65
N SER A 73 -7.29 -14.22 33.06
CA SER A 73 -8.06 -13.21 33.78
C SER A 73 -9.34 -13.74 34.45
N GLY A 74 -9.65 -15.03 34.34
CA GLY A 74 -10.75 -15.63 35.10
C GLY A 74 -12.14 -15.05 34.76
N ALA A 75 -12.34 -14.48 33.56
CA ALA A 75 -13.61 -13.95 33.09
C ALA A 75 -14.67 -15.04 32.78
N GLY A 76 -14.55 -16.20 33.44
CA GLY A 76 -15.47 -17.34 33.39
C GLY A 76 -16.37 -17.45 34.62
N SER A 77 -16.55 -16.38 35.41
CA SER A 77 -17.60 -16.33 36.43
C SER A 77 -18.94 -16.06 35.75
N ARG A 78 -19.69 -17.14 35.48
CA ARG A 78 -21.10 -17.10 35.08
C ARG A 78 -21.91 -16.22 36.05
N PRO A 79 -22.55 -15.12 35.61
CA PRO A 79 -23.65 -14.55 36.37
C PRO A 79 -24.91 -15.36 36.05
N ARG A 80 -25.49 -15.94 37.10
CA ARG A 80 -26.81 -16.58 37.08
C ARG A 80 -27.86 -15.47 37.01
N SER A 81 -28.43 -15.20 35.84
CA SER A 81 -29.84 -14.82 35.66
C SER A 81 -30.13 -14.49 34.20
N VAL A 82 -31.04 -15.27 33.63
CA VAL A 82 -31.63 -15.07 32.31
C VAL A 82 -32.50 -13.82 32.38
N GLY A 83 -32.06 -12.70 31.84
CA GLY A 83 -32.87 -11.47 31.85
C GLY A 83 -32.36 -10.32 30.98
N TRP A 84 -31.05 -10.24 30.72
CA TRP A 84 -30.48 -9.08 30.01
C TRP A 84 -30.16 -9.33 28.52
N ALA A 85 -30.33 -10.56 28.01
CA ALA A 85 -29.98 -10.90 26.63
C ALA A 85 -30.97 -10.34 25.58
N VAL A 86 -32.17 -9.92 25.97
CA VAL A 86 -33.17 -9.42 25.00
C VAL A 86 -33.00 -7.93 24.71
N ALA A 87 -32.41 -7.14 25.61
CA ALA A 87 -32.23 -5.70 25.40
C ALA A 87 -31.06 -5.35 24.44
N ALA A 88 -30.04 -6.21 24.33
CA ALA A 88 -28.87 -5.96 23.48
C ALA A 88 -29.14 -6.19 21.98
N CYS A 89 -30.11 -7.03 21.61
CA CYS A 89 -30.44 -7.29 20.20
C CYS A 89 -31.26 -6.15 19.56
N PHE A 90 -32.01 -5.36 20.33
CA PHE A 90 -32.79 -4.25 19.78
C PHE A 90 -31.96 -2.99 19.50
N LEU A 91 -30.84 -2.77 20.20
CA LEU A 91 -29.95 -1.64 19.92
C LEU A 91 -29.03 -1.85 18.70
N LEU A 92 -28.80 -3.10 18.28
CA LEU A 92 -28.01 -3.41 17.08
C LEU A 92 -28.83 -3.38 15.78
N ALA A 93 -30.16 -3.51 15.86
CA ALA A 93 -31.04 -3.45 14.68
C ALA A 93 -31.37 -2.02 14.22
N ALA A 94 -31.19 -1.01 15.06
CA ALA A 94 -31.45 0.40 14.70
C ALA A 94 -30.27 1.09 13.98
N VAL A 95 -29.07 0.50 13.99
CA VAL A 95 -27.89 1.04 13.28
C VAL A 95 -27.80 0.51 11.84
N GLY A 96 -28.45 -0.61 11.53
CA GLY A 96 -28.36 -1.29 10.23
C GLY A 96 -29.22 -0.72 9.08
N LEU A 97 -30.11 0.24 9.34
CA LEU A 97 -31.01 0.82 8.32
C LEU A 97 -30.74 2.30 8.01
N GLY A 98 -29.66 2.87 8.54
CA GLY A 98 -29.22 4.25 8.25
C GLY A 98 -28.17 4.39 7.15
N TRP A 99 -27.74 3.28 6.52
CA TRP A 99 -26.67 3.24 5.52
C TRP A 99 -27.20 2.90 4.12
N TRP A 100 -28.26 3.59 3.70
CA TRP A 100 -28.62 3.65 2.28
C TRP A 100 -29.31 4.98 1.99
N GLY A 101 -28.51 6.05 1.98
CA GLY A 101 -29.04 7.40 1.81
C GLY A 101 -28.00 8.46 2.11
N GLY A 102 -26.87 8.40 1.42
CA GLY A 102 -25.83 9.42 1.55
C GLY A 102 -24.86 9.32 0.40
N SER A 103 -25.10 10.09 -0.66
CA SER A 103 -24.05 10.56 -1.57
C SER A 103 -23.06 11.38 -0.74
N GLY A 104 -22.18 10.68 -0.03
CA GLY A 104 -21.08 11.26 0.71
C GLY A 104 -20.06 11.74 -0.29
N ARG A 105 -20.11 13.04 -0.59
CA ARG A 105 -18.96 13.80 -1.07
C ARG A 105 -17.76 13.35 -0.22
N HIS A 106 -16.70 12.87 -0.85
CA HIS A 106 -15.41 12.63 -0.20
C HIS A 106 -14.90 13.96 0.35
N ALA A 107 -15.31 14.28 1.57
CA ALA A 107 -14.79 15.39 2.34
C ALA A 107 -13.59 14.87 3.13
N GLY A 108 -12.39 15.31 2.73
CA GLY A 108 -11.19 15.33 3.56
C GLY A 108 -10.61 13.98 3.96
N GLY A 109 -9.99 13.29 3.02
CA GLY A 109 -8.78 12.53 3.37
C GLY A 109 -7.68 13.52 3.74
N ASP A 110 -6.79 13.15 4.66
CA ASP A 110 -5.67 13.97 5.11
C ASP A 110 -4.68 14.19 3.95
N VAL A 111 -4.97 15.18 3.09
CA VAL A 111 -4.09 15.57 2.00
C VAL A 111 -2.94 16.35 2.62
N GLY A 112 -1.89 15.65 3.04
CA GLY A 112 -0.77 16.32 3.68
C GLY A 112 0.49 15.49 3.81
N SER A 113 0.39 14.31 4.43
CA SER A 113 1.59 13.52 4.77
C SER A 113 1.77 12.27 3.90
N VAL A 114 0.71 11.69 3.35
CA VAL A 114 0.82 10.44 2.55
C VAL A 114 0.02 10.58 1.25
N PRO A 115 0.58 10.17 0.10
CA PRO A 115 -0.14 10.22 -1.17
C PRO A 115 -1.33 9.27 -1.22
N ASN A 116 -2.29 9.60 -2.08
CA ASN A 116 -3.29 8.63 -2.52
C ASN A 116 -2.66 7.71 -3.57
N LEU A 117 -2.31 6.48 -3.20
CA LEU A 117 -1.62 5.52 -4.08
C LEU A 117 -2.45 5.11 -5.32
N SER A 118 -3.76 5.37 -5.35
CA SER A 118 -4.56 5.18 -6.57
C SER A 118 -4.29 6.25 -7.62
N LEU A 119 -3.91 7.47 -7.19
CA LEU A 119 -3.55 8.59 -8.07
C LEU A 119 -2.04 8.64 -8.29
N THR A 120 -1.27 8.28 -7.26
CA THR A 120 0.19 8.35 -7.24
C THR A 120 0.80 6.97 -6.92
N PRO A 121 0.74 6.00 -7.85
CA PRO A 121 1.31 4.66 -7.64
C PRO A 121 2.85 4.62 -7.65
N GLY A 122 3.53 5.70 -8.07
CA GLY A 122 4.99 5.78 -8.10
C GLY A 122 5.58 5.42 -9.47
N ALA A 123 5.34 6.26 -10.47
CA ALA A 123 5.87 6.03 -11.82
C ALA A 123 7.40 6.19 -11.89
N ILE A 124 8.07 5.12 -12.33
CA ILE A 124 9.53 5.01 -12.44
C ILE A 124 9.95 4.77 -13.90
N ARG A 125 11.20 5.10 -14.21
CA ARG A 125 11.88 4.79 -15.48
C ARG A 125 12.93 3.70 -15.29
N THR A 126 13.28 3.00 -16.36
CA THR A 126 14.40 2.06 -16.34
C THR A 126 15.71 2.83 -16.23
N VAL A 127 16.49 2.55 -15.18
CA VAL A 127 17.79 3.17 -14.89
C VAL A 127 18.81 2.11 -14.55
N SER A 128 20.09 2.39 -14.80
CA SER A 128 21.21 1.58 -14.33
C SER A 128 21.77 2.12 -13.01
N LEU A 129 22.41 1.28 -12.19
CA LEU A 129 23.07 1.76 -10.97
C LEU A 129 24.14 2.82 -11.27
N SER A 130 24.87 2.69 -12.37
CA SER A 130 25.85 3.69 -12.80
C SER A 130 25.25 5.04 -13.17
N GLU A 131 23.96 5.06 -13.56
CA GLU A 131 23.26 6.28 -13.95
C GLU A 131 22.70 7.03 -12.73
N ILE A 132 22.37 6.33 -11.64
CA ILE A 132 21.83 6.96 -10.43
C ILE A 132 22.86 7.13 -9.31
N CYS A 133 24.03 6.49 -9.42
CA CYS A 133 25.09 6.53 -8.43
C CYS A 133 26.37 7.19 -8.96
N SER A 134 26.26 8.04 -9.98
CA SER A 134 27.42 8.78 -10.48
C SER A 134 27.71 9.96 -9.56
N ALA A 135 28.98 10.36 -9.43
CA ALA A 135 29.37 11.52 -8.60
C ALA A 135 28.83 12.87 -9.13
N ALA A 136 28.19 12.88 -10.31
CA ALA A 136 27.47 14.04 -10.82
C ALA A 136 26.02 14.12 -10.29
N ASP A 137 25.52 13.01 -9.72
CA ASP A 137 24.19 12.91 -9.09
C ASP A 137 24.25 13.19 -7.57
N ASP A 138 25.41 13.62 -7.06
CA ASP A 138 25.57 14.29 -5.76
C ASP A 138 24.90 15.69 -5.75
N ASP A 139 24.15 16.04 -6.80
CA ASP A 139 23.21 17.15 -6.77
C ASP A 139 22.08 16.75 -5.80
N ASP A 140 22.13 17.31 -4.59
CA ASP A 140 21.19 17.08 -3.48
C ASP A 140 19.74 17.54 -3.79
N ASP A 141 19.41 17.80 -5.05
CA ASP A 141 18.08 18.21 -5.50
C ASP A 141 17.13 17.00 -5.61
N LEU A 142 16.60 16.59 -4.45
CA LEU A 142 15.60 15.54 -4.33
C LEU A 142 14.26 15.93 -4.98
N ASP A 143 14.00 17.24 -5.09
CA ASP A 143 12.74 17.82 -5.57
C ASP A 143 12.95 18.81 -6.73
N PRO A 144 13.35 18.35 -7.93
CA PRO A 144 13.54 19.24 -9.07
C PRO A 144 12.30 20.07 -9.39
N VAL A 145 12.51 21.33 -9.76
CA VAL A 145 11.43 22.27 -10.07
C VAL A 145 10.57 21.76 -11.24
N LEU A 146 9.31 21.46 -10.95
CA LEU A 146 8.34 21.01 -11.95
C LEU A 146 7.73 22.18 -12.75
N PRO A 147 7.46 22.00 -14.05
CA PRO A 147 6.68 22.96 -14.84
C PRO A 147 5.32 23.26 -14.21
N ALA A 148 4.89 24.53 -14.25
CA ALA A 148 3.61 24.95 -13.69
C ALA A 148 2.41 24.20 -14.29
N SER A 149 2.50 23.73 -15.53
CA SER A 149 1.46 22.89 -16.15
C SER A 149 1.30 21.54 -15.47
N ILE A 150 2.40 20.90 -15.07
CA ILE A 150 2.39 19.63 -14.34
C ILE A 150 1.84 19.85 -12.94
N GLN A 151 2.30 20.89 -12.23
CA GLN A 151 1.81 21.20 -10.89
C GLN A 151 0.28 21.38 -10.88
N HIS A 152 -0.27 22.16 -11.82
CA HIS A 152 -1.72 22.34 -11.97
C HIS A 152 -2.46 21.03 -12.26
N ALA A 153 -1.90 20.16 -13.12
CA ALA A 153 -2.51 18.87 -13.43
C ALA A 153 -2.60 17.97 -12.18
N VAL A 154 -1.55 17.93 -11.36
CA VAL A 154 -1.54 17.18 -10.10
C VAL A 154 -2.61 17.71 -9.13
N PHE A 155 -2.70 19.03 -8.95
CA PHE A 155 -3.75 19.63 -8.11
C PHE A 155 -5.17 19.30 -8.61
N GLN A 156 -5.37 19.32 -9.93
CA GLN A 156 -6.64 18.96 -10.54
C GLN A 156 -7.02 17.49 -10.29
N GLU A 157 -6.07 16.57 -10.46
CA GLU A 157 -6.27 15.13 -10.23
C GLU A 157 -6.63 14.84 -8.76
N TYR A 158 -6.02 15.59 -7.84
CA TYR A 158 -6.30 15.53 -6.41
C TYR A 158 -7.56 16.30 -5.98
N GLY A 159 -8.25 16.97 -6.91
CA GLY A 159 -9.47 17.74 -6.62
C GLY A 159 -9.25 18.98 -5.74
N ILE A 160 -8.02 19.52 -5.72
CA ILE A 160 -7.65 20.70 -4.91
C ILE A 160 -7.99 21.97 -5.69
N ALA A 161 -8.66 22.91 -5.03
CA ALA A 161 -9.05 24.18 -5.64
C ALA A 161 -7.84 25.08 -5.91
N ALA A 162 -7.88 25.82 -7.03
CA ALA A 162 -6.79 26.69 -7.46
C ALA A 162 -6.45 27.84 -6.48
N ALA A 163 -7.35 28.18 -5.55
CA ALA A 163 -7.11 29.27 -4.62
C ALA A 163 -6.16 28.82 -3.49
N GLY A 164 -4.93 29.33 -3.50
CA GLY A 164 -3.97 29.16 -2.39
C GLY A 164 -3.13 27.87 -2.43
N MET A 165 -3.12 27.15 -3.56
CA MET A 165 -2.36 25.90 -3.74
C MET A 165 -0.87 26.06 -3.40
N GLU A 166 -0.19 27.02 -4.03
CA GLU A 166 1.26 27.27 -3.84
C GLU A 166 1.65 27.68 -2.41
N LYS A 167 0.69 28.12 -1.59
CA LYS A 167 0.96 28.53 -0.20
C LYS A 167 0.85 27.39 0.79
N ASN A 168 0.11 26.34 0.42
CA ASN A 168 -0.26 25.26 1.33
C ASN A 168 0.44 23.94 0.97
N TYR A 169 0.87 23.79 -0.29
CA TYR A 169 1.40 22.54 -0.81
C TYR A 169 2.66 22.73 -1.65
N GLN A 170 3.58 21.77 -1.52
CA GLN A 170 4.62 21.47 -2.50
C GLN A 170 4.16 20.28 -3.34
N ILE A 171 4.51 20.25 -4.62
CA ILE A 171 4.36 19.01 -5.41
C ILE A 171 5.62 18.19 -5.18
N ASP A 172 5.42 16.98 -4.65
CA ASP A 172 6.48 16.08 -4.20
C ASP A 172 6.44 14.77 -5.02
N TYR A 173 7.59 14.15 -5.18
CA TYR A 173 7.79 12.87 -5.86
C TYR A 173 7.58 11.70 -4.90
N LEU A 174 6.86 10.65 -5.28
CA LEU A 174 6.80 9.41 -4.49
C LEU A 174 8.08 8.61 -4.54
N VAL A 175 8.64 8.52 -5.73
CA VAL A 175 9.99 8.02 -5.94
C VAL A 175 10.77 9.20 -6.49
N ASN A 176 11.78 9.68 -5.80
CA ASN A 176 12.63 10.74 -6.32
C ASN A 176 13.43 10.28 -7.56
N PRO A 177 13.94 11.21 -8.39
CA PRO A 177 14.71 10.87 -9.60
C PRO A 177 15.98 10.05 -9.33
N GLN A 178 16.63 10.24 -8.17
CA GLN A 178 17.81 9.47 -7.76
C GLN A 178 17.48 7.99 -7.46
N LEU A 179 16.21 7.65 -7.24
CA LEU A 179 15.72 6.27 -7.17
C LEU A 179 14.98 5.86 -8.46
N GLY A 180 15.15 6.60 -9.55
CA GLY A 180 14.56 6.31 -10.86
C GLY A 180 13.11 6.77 -11.03
N GLY A 181 12.64 7.67 -10.18
CA GLY A 181 11.35 8.35 -10.34
C GLY A 181 11.25 9.21 -11.59
N THR A 182 10.02 9.54 -11.98
CA THR A 182 9.71 10.39 -13.14
C THR A 182 8.83 11.57 -12.75
N ASP A 183 8.74 12.58 -13.62
CA ASP A 183 7.83 13.73 -13.52
C ASP A 183 6.39 13.42 -14.00
N ASP A 184 6.08 12.15 -14.26
CA ASP A 184 4.74 11.68 -14.56
C ASP A 184 3.81 11.95 -13.37
N ILE A 185 2.61 12.46 -13.62
CA ILE A 185 1.62 12.78 -12.58
C ILE A 185 1.31 11.58 -11.65
N ARG A 186 1.50 10.35 -12.13
CA ARG A 186 1.36 9.11 -11.35
C ARG A 186 2.50 8.88 -10.34
N ASN A 187 3.51 9.73 -10.32
CA ASN A 187 4.58 9.77 -9.33
C ASN A 187 4.54 11.03 -8.46
N LEU A 188 3.57 11.93 -8.68
CA LEU A 188 3.54 13.23 -8.01
C LEU A 188 2.32 13.35 -7.11
N TRP A 189 2.45 14.03 -5.97
CA TRP A 189 1.31 14.39 -5.14
C TRP A 189 1.47 15.77 -4.49
N PRO A 190 0.35 16.41 -4.08
CA PRO A 190 0.38 17.63 -3.27
C PRO A 190 0.72 17.31 -1.80
N GLN A 191 1.95 17.58 -1.38
CA GLN A 191 2.37 17.44 0.01
C GLN A 191 2.11 18.74 0.76
N ALA A 192 1.42 18.68 1.89
CA ALA A 192 1.16 19.89 2.67
C ALA A 192 2.42 20.36 3.40
N TYR A 193 2.69 21.66 3.40
CA TYR A 193 3.78 22.24 4.19
C TYR A 193 3.57 22.07 5.71
N GLN A 194 2.32 21.85 6.13
CA GLN A 194 1.93 21.67 7.53
C GLN A 194 1.50 20.22 7.75
N GLY A 195 2.25 19.46 8.54
CA GLY A 195 1.99 18.00 8.69
C GLY A 195 2.59 17.33 9.93
N GLY A 196 3.09 18.10 10.89
CA GLY A 196 3.77 17.52 12.05
C GLY A 196 5.10 16.85 11.67
N VAL A 197 5.41 15.71 12.28
CA VAL A 197 6.70 15.00 12.11
C VAL A 197 6.85 14.27 10.77
N TRP A 198 5.75 14.03 10.04
CA TRP A 198 5.75 13.40 8.72
C TRP A 198 5.56 14.48 7.66
N ASN A 199 6.66 15.10 7.27
CA ASN A 199 6.75 16.22 6.34
C ASN A 199 7.83 15.96 5.27
N ALA A 200 7.96 16.87 4.30
CA ALA A 200 8.96 16.85 3.23
C ALA A 200 10.35 16.44 3.74
N ARG A 201 10.87 17.16 4.75
CA ARG A 201 12.21 16.90 5.30
C ARG A 201 12.39 15.48 5.86
N ALA A 202 11.33 14.90 6.43
CA ALA A 202 11.39 13.51 6.89
C ALA A 202 11.49 12.55 5.70
N LYS A 203 10.73 12.81 4.64
CA LYS A 203 10.80 12.03 3.41
C LYS A 203 12.16 12.20 2.71
N ASP A 204 12.68 13.42 2.62
CA ASP A 204 14.00 13.72 2.04
C ASP A 204 15.10 12.87 2.71
N GLN A 205 15.09 12.82 4.05
CA GLN A 205 16.03 11.99 4.82
C GLN A 205 15.91 10.51 4.51
N LEU A 206 14.69 10.01 4.25
CA LEU A 206 14.51 8.63 3.81
C LEU A 206 15.06 8.44 2.39
N GLU A 207 14.79 9.37 1.48
CA GLU A 207 15.20 9.28 0.08
C GLU A 207 16.72 9.28 -0.06
N GLU A 208 17.39 10.20 0.62
CA GLU A 208 18.85 10.25 0.73
C GLU A 208 19.38 8.93 1.31
N ARG A 209 18.76 8.43 2.39
CA ARG A 209 19.17 7.18 3.03
C ARG A 209 19.02 5.99 2.09
N LEU A 210 17.91 5.88 1.37
CA LEU A 210 17.66 4.79 0.43
C LEU A 210 18.63 4.85 -0.75
N HIS A 211 18.87 6.04 -1.31
CA HIS A 211 19.85 6.24 -2.38
C HIS A 211 21.25 5.81 -1.95
N GLN A 212 21.73 6.28 -0.79
CA GLN A 212 23.01 5.84 -0.22
C GLN A 212 23.08 4.32 -0.05
N MET A 213 22.02 3.69 0.45
CA MET A 213 21.99 2.24 0.62
C MET A 213 22.00 1.47 -0.71
N VAL A 214 21.37 2.02 -1.76
CA VAL A 214 21.40 1.46 -3.12
C VAL A 214 22.79 1.61 -3.73
N CYS A 215 23.41 2.79 -3.64
CA CYS A 215 24.73 3.04 -4.21
C CYS A 215 25.85 2.30 -3.47
N ASN A 216 25.68 2.07 -2.17
CA ASN A 216 26.52 1.16 -1.38
C ASN A 216 26.14 -0.32 -1.53
N GLN A 217 25.16 -0.65 -2.39
CA GLN A 217 24.70 -2.02 -2.67
C GLN A 217 24.28 -2.80 -1.42
N THR A 218 23.82 -2.11 -0.38
CA THR A 218 23.29 -2.71 0.85
C THR A 218 21.85 -3.21 0.64
N ILE A 219 21.11 -2.58 -0.27
CA ILE A 219 19.81 -3.04 -0.81
C ILE A 219 19.80 -2.86 -2.32
N ASP A 220 18.99 -3.65 -3.04
CA ASP A 220 18.76 -3.42 -4.47
C ASP A 220 17.80 -2.23 -4.70
N LEU A 221 17.92 -1.58 -5.86
CA LEU A 221 17.06 -0.45 -6.25
C LEU A 221 15.57 -0.78 -6.17
N GLY A 222 15.17 -1.98 -6.61
CA GLY A 222 13.78 -2.41 -6.56
C GLY A 222 13.24 -2.52 -5.13
N THR A 223 14.08 -2.90 -4.16
CA THR A 223 13.72 -2.91 -2.74
C THR A 223 13.51 -1.50 -2.20
N ALA A 224 14.37 -0.55 -2.57
CA ALA A 224 14.19 0.86 -2.19
C ALA A 224 12.89 1.44 -2.77
N GLN A 225 12.68 1.26 -4.08
CA GLN A 225 11.47 1.71 -4.79
C GLN A 225 10.20 1.12 -4.18
N ARG A 226 10.17 -0.20 -3.89
CA ARG A 226 9.01 -0.84 -3.24
C ARG A 226 8.76 -0.29 -1.84
N ALA A 227 9.82 -0.04 -1.07
CA ALA A 227 9.69 0.43 0.30
C ALA A 227 9.04 1.82 0.34
N ILE A 228 9.51 2.75 -0.50
CA ILE A 228 8.97 4.12 -0.51
C ILE A 228 7.56 4.17 -1.11
N THR A 229 7.25 3.41 -2.15
CA THR A 229 5.92 3.41 -2.80
C THR A 229 4.82 2.75 -1.96
N THR A 230 5.17 1.77 -1.12
CA THR A 230 4.17 1.04 -0.32
C THR A 230 3.75 1.84 0.92
N ASP A 231 4.73 2.31 1.69
CA ASP A 231 4.52 3.10 2.90
C ASP A 231 5.85 3.78 3.26
N TRP A 232 6.04 5.00 2.77
CA TRP A 232 7.25 5.77 3.03
C TRP A 232 7.47 6.04 4.53
N ILE A 233 6.42 6.13 5.35
CA ILE A 233 6.54 6.34 6.80
C ILE A 233 7.09 5.07 7.48
N ALA A 234 6.59 3.90 7.09
CA ALA A 234 7.13 2.63 7.57
C ALA A 234 8.58 2.42 7.08
N ALA A 235 8.87 2.79 5.84
CA ALA A 235 10.23 2.77 5.31
C ALA A 235 11.16 3.71 6.10
N TYR A 236 10.71 4.94 6.41
CA TYR A 236 11.46 5.87 7.26
C TYR A 236 11.84 5.21 8.59
N LYS A 237 10.85 4.69 9.32
CA LYS A 237 11.08 4.02 10.62
C LYS A 237 12.03 2.83 10.53
N LYS A 238 12.11 2.18 9.37
CA LYS A 238 12.96 1.01 9.13
C LYS A 238 14.40 1.40 8.81
N TYR A 239 14.60 2.41 7.97
CA TYR A 239 15.90 2.72 7.36
C TYR A 239 16.60 3.91 7.99
N VAL A 240 15.86 4.81 8.64
CA VAL A 240 16.36 6.01 9.31
C VAL A 240 16.34 5.77 10.82
N GLN A 241 17.53 5.58 11.41
CA GLN A 241 17.70 5.15 12.81
C GLN A 241 17.59 6.31 13.82
N ASP A 242 17.85 7.53 13.37
CA ASP A 242 17.61 8.76 14.12
C ASP A 242 16.26 9.31 13.67
N GLY A 243 15.26 9.41 14.56
CA GLY A 243 13.90 9.81 14.18
C GLY A 243 13.81 11.17 13.45
N PRO A 244 12.60 11.55 12.94
CA PRO A 244 12.44 12.76 12.13
C PRO A 244 13.02 14.00 12.79
N ARG A 245 14.03 14.61 12.14
CA ARG A 245 14.56 15.90 12.58
C ARG A 245 13.52 16.99 12.32
N THR A 246 13.11 17.67 13.38
CA THR A 246 12.14 18.79 13.37
C THR A 246 12.77 20.09 12.89
#